data_AF-A0A0N1ND22-F1
#
_entry.id   AF-A0A0N1ND22-F1
#
_cell.length_a   1.000
_cell.length_b   1.000
_cell.length_c   1.000
_cell.angle_alpha   90.00
_cell.angle_beta   90.00
_cell.angle_gamma   90.00
#
_symmetry.space_group_name_H-M   'P 1'
#
loop_
_entity.id
_entity.type
_entity.pdbx_description
1 polymer ?
#
loop_
_entity_poly.entity_id
_entity_poly.type
_entity_poly.pdbx_seq_one_letter_code
_entity_poly.pdbx_strand_id
1 'polypeptide(L)'
;MRQPTYSKFRSEAISARVRSASSSRLWESMIAMGRLCDLDGDDTWRLVILDCIVPCFRSLSAKISRDFQVEREEIRSAMVASALEVWVGTSAGVPPCHVRDRMVKAAFEVAFRYCNAATSSAYSMDGEGLFFEPEIPAQVSALKASSIIDVNSIRDVDVAEQIRVERLGALFQGAGCFDTVRGFHDELRAGRRSGSVSRARKSSGLSRSLISDSNLYYYASDLYPSYIGLREAAVVMGIAESAAHRLIRAGQFPFPVARAGRSYKVSVRALMHFKDIPDAIVHVDDIENGSLHAGGSAR
;
A
#
# COMPACT_ATOMS: atom_id res chain seq x y z
N MET A 1 -3.97 -46.32 -8.48
CA MET A 1 -3.99 -44.83 -8.45
C MET A 1 -2.55 -44.34 -8.49
N ARG A 2 -2.12 -43.56 -9.49
CA ARG A 2 -0.77 -42.95 -9.50
C ARG A 2 -0.75 -41.84 -8.44
N GLN A 3 0.14 -41.95 -7.46
CA GLN A 3 0.36 -40.87 -6.51
C GLN A 3 0.81 -39.61 -7.28
N PRO A 4 0.20 -38.45 -7.04
CA PRO A 4 0.67 -37.21 -7.66
C PRO A 4 2.11 -36.95 -7.23
N THR A 5 2.98 -36.65 -8.19
CA THR A 5 4.34 -36.19 -7.93
C THR A 5 4.30 -34.87 -7.15
N TYR A 6 5.26 -34.64 -6.26
CA TYR A 6 5.35 -33.43 -5.44
C TYR A 6 5.21 -32.15 -6.26
N SER A 7 5.81 -32.09 -7.45
CA SER A 7 5.68 -30.96 -8.38
C SER A 7 4.24 -30.64 -8.77
N LYS A 8 3.41 -31.67 -9.02
CA LYS A 8 2.01 -31.49 -9.40
C LYS A 8 1.20 -30.99 -8.22
N PHE A 9 1.40 -31.60 -7.05
CA PHE A 9 0.80 -31.18 -5.79
C PHE A 9 1.15 -29.71 -5.44
N ARG A 10 2.43 -29.35 -5.52
CA ARG A 10 2.92 -27.98 -5.27
C ARG A 10 2.28 -26.96 -6.22
N SER A 11 2.19 -27.29 -7.51
CA SER A 11 1.55 -26.41 -8.49
C SER A 11 0.06 -26.20 -8.20
N GLU A 12 -0.63 -27.23 -7.71
CA GLU A 12 -2.04 -27.17 -7.34
C GLU A 12 -2.26 -26.34 -6.06
N ALA A 13 -1.42 -26.53 -5.03
CA ALA A 13 -1.44 -25.74 -3.81
C ALA A 13 -1.18 -24.25 -4.06
N ILE A 14 -0.22 -23.93 -4.95
CA ILE A 14 0.07 -22.55 -5.38
C ILE A 14 -1.07 -21.98 -6.22
N SER A 15 -1.75 -22.78 -7.05
CA SER A 15 -2.86 -22.31 -7.89
C SER A 15 -4.15 -22.09 -7.10
N ALA A 16 -4.37 -22.86 -6.04
CA ALA A 16 -5.46 -22.68 -5.08
C ALA A 16 -5.40 -21.32 -4.32
N ARG A 17 -4.32 -20.55 -4.51
CA ARG A 17 -4.08 -19.20 -3.97
C ARG A 17 -5.15 -18.16 -4.30
N VAL A 18 -5.94 -18.36 -5.36
CA VAL A 18 -6.97 -17.40 -5.83
C VAL A 18 -8.23 -17.37 -4.95
N ARG A 19 -8.40 -18.35 -4.06
CA ARG A 19 -9.51 -18.39 -3.09
C ARG A 19 -8.93 -18.36 -1.67
N SER A 20 -9.61 -17.73 -0.70
CA SER A 20 -9.17 -17.72 0.70
C SER A 20 -9.01 -19.15 1.20
N ALA A 21 -8.03 -19.40 2.09
CA ALA A 21 -7.75 -20.75 2.58
C ALA A 21 -8.98 -21.43 3.22
N SER A 22 -9.90 -20.63 3.75
CA SER A 22 -11.19 -21.07 4.29
C SER A 22 -12.10 -21.80 3.30
N SER A 23 -11.80 -21.74 1.99
CA SER A 23 -12.56 -22.41 0.93
C SER A 23 -11.80 -23.52 0.20
N SER A 24 -10.53 -23.78 0.59
CA SER A 24 -9.68 -24.79 -0.05
C SER A 24 -9.50 -26.01 0.84
N ARG A 25 -10.22 -27.09 0.53
CA ARG A 25 -10.06 -28.40 1.20
C ARG A 25 -8.62 -28.91 1.16
N LEU A 26 -7.87 -28.62 0.10
CA LEU A 26 -6.46 -28.99 -0.02
C LEU A 26 -5.61 -28.33 1.07
N TRP A 27 -5.81 -27.03 1.31
CA TRP A 27 -5.05 -26.29 2.33
C TRP A 27 -5.46 -26.74 3.73
N GLU A 28 -6.75 -26.98 3.96
CA GLU A 28 -7.24 -27.53 5.22
C GLU A 28 -6.62 -28.90 5.52
N SER A 29 -6.60 -29.82 4.56
CA SER A 29 -5.96 -31.14 4.71
C SER A 29 -4.45 -31.04 4.93
N MET A 30 -3.75 -30.17 4.19
CA MET A 30 -2.31 -29.95 4.38
C MET A 30 -1.98 -29.47 5.79
N ILE A 31 -2.76 -28.52 6.31
CA ILE A 31 -2.54 -27.96 7.65
C ILE A 31 -2.94 -28.94 8.75
N ALA A 32 -4.03 -29.70 8.56
CA ALA A 32 -4.38 -30.77 9.47
C ALA A 32 -3.28 -31.84 9.54
N MET A 33 -2.76 -32.29 8.39
CA MET A 33 -1.65 -33.23 8.32
C MET A 33 -0.37 -32.65 8.94
N GLY A 34 -0.04 -31.38 8.67
CA GLY A 34 1.11 -30.74 9.27
C GLY A 34 1.07 -30.70 10.79
N ARG A 35 -0.10 -30.41 11.36
CA ARG A 35 -0.28 -30.42 12.82
C ARG A 35 -0.18 -31.81 13.43
N LEU A 36 -0.71 -32.82 12.74
CA LEU A 36 -0.57 -34.22 13.18
C LEU A 36 0.91 -34.63 13.18
N CYS A 37 1.65 -34.31 12.11
CA CYS A 37 3.07 -34.63 12.01
C CYS A 37 3.93 -33.85 13.02
N ASP A 38 3.59 -32.59 13.34
CA ASP A 38 4.31 -31.85 14.40
C ASP A 38 4.20 -32.54 15.78
N LEU A 39 3.07 -33.22 16.09
CA LEU A 39 2.92 -33.98 17.33
C LEU A 39 3.86 -35.19 17.39
N ASP A 40 4.20 -35.74 16.22
CA ASP A 40 5.15 -36.84 16.04
C ASP A 40 6.60 -36.35 15.90
N GLY A 41 6.84 -35.02 15.99
CA GLY A 41 8.15 -34.41 15.80
C GLY A 41 8.62 -34.37 14.33
N ASP A 42 7.71 -34.58 13.37
CA ASP A 42 7.99 -34.53 11.93
C ASP A 42 7.62 -33.18 11.31
N ASP A 43 8.64 -32.39 11.03
CA ASP A 43 8.53 -31.05 10.47
C ASP A 43 8.31 -31.02 8.94
N THR A 44 8.26 -32.18 8.27
CA THR A 44 8.22 -32.29 6.81
C THR A 44 7.05 -31.52 6.20
N TRP A 45 5.86 -31.70 6.76
CA TRP A 45 4.66 -31.03 6.25
C TRP A 45 4.68 -29.52 6.51
N ARG A 46 5.28 -29.09 7.62
CA ARG A 46 5.49 -27.67 7.91
C ARG A 46 6.39 -27.02 6.85
N LEU A 47 7.46 -27.71 6.44
CA LEU A 47 8.34 -27.26 5.35
C LEU A 47 7.63 -27.24 3.99
N VAL A 48 6.79 -28.23 3.69
CA VAL A 48 5.98 -28.27 2.46
C VAL A 48 4.98 -27.10 2.41
N ILE A 49 4.33 -26.80 3.53
CA ILE A 49 3.42 -25.66 3.67
C ILE A 49 4.17 -24.35 3.44
N LEU A 50 5.36 -24.20 4.05
CA LEU A 50 6.22 -23.04 3.84
C LEU A 50 6.61 -22.87 2.36
N ASP A 51 7.09 -23.93 1.70
CA ASP A 51 7.45 -23.89 0.27
C ASP A 51 6.26 -23.46 -0.61
N CYS A 52 5.03 -23.83 -0.22
CA CYS A 52 3.83 -23.42 -0.95
C CYS A 52 3.43 -21.96 -0.70
N ILE A 53 3.74 -21.35 0.46
CA ILE A 53 3.41 -19.95 0.76
C ILE A 53 4.54 -18.96 0.41
N VAL A 54 5.82 -19.38 0.43
CA VAL A 54 6.98 -18.53 0.12
C VAL A 54 6.88 -17.79 -1.22
N PRO A 55 6.31 -18.36 -2.30
CA PRO A 55 6.06 -17.60 -3.53
C PRO A 55 5.18 -16.35 -3.34
N CYS A 56 4.36 -16.29 -2.29
CA CYS A 56 3.57 -15.10 -1.93
C CYS A 56 4.43 -13.97 -1.38
N PHE A 57 5.57 -14.29 -0.78
CA PHE A 57 6.47 -13.33 -0.15
C PHE A 57 7.39 -12.67 -1.17
N ARG A 58 7.67 -13.34 -2.30
CA ARG A 58 8.64 -12.87 -3.31
C ARG A 58 8.32 -11.50 -3.88
N SER A 59 7.08 -11.24 -4.25
CA SER A 59 6.68 -9.96 -4.85
C SER A 59 6.71 -8.82 -3.84
N LEU A 60 6.22 -9.07 -2.61
CA LEU A 60 6.18 -8.06 -1.56
C LEU A 60 7.59 -7.73 -1.03
N SER A 61 8.42 -8.74 -0.76
CA SER A 61 9.81 -8.53 -0.34
C SER A 61 10.66 -7.81 -1.40
N ALA A 62 10.48 -8.14 -2.69
CA ALA A 62 11.16 -7.43 -3.77
C ALA A 62 10.67 -5.98 -3.94
N LYS A 63 9.41 -5.71 -3.62
CA LYS A 63 8.87 -4.34 -3.57
C LYS A 63 9.52 -3.57 -2.41
N ILE A 64 9.42 -4.09 -1.19
CA ILE A 64 9.94 -3.42 0.02
C ILE A 64 11.45 -3.22 -0.04
N SER A 65 12.21 -4.21 -0.51
CA SER A 65 13.66 -4.07 -0.68
C SER A 65 14.03 -2.95 -1.65
N ARG A 66 13.28 -2.77 -2.75
CA ARG A 66 13.51 -1.66 -3.69
C ARG A 66 13.11 -0.31 -3.09
N ASP A 67 11.96 -0.26 -2.43
CA ASP A 67 11.38 0.99 -1.92
C ASP A 67 12.14 1.53 -0.69
N PHE A 68 12.76 0.65 0.12
CA PHE A 68 13.37 1.00 1.41
C PHE A 68 14.86 0.63 1.54
N GLN A 69 15.50 0.16 0.47
CA GLN A 69 16.91 -0.29 0.45
C GLN A 69 17.29 -1.33 1.52
N VAL A 70 16.32 -2.06 2.07
CA VAL A 70 16.58 -3.16 3.01
C VAL A 70 16.93 -4.43 2.23
N GLU A 71 17.85 -5.25 2.77
CA GLU A 71 18.23 -6.50 2.13
C GLU A 71 17.02 -7.43 1.94
N ARG A 72 16.82 -7.86 0.69
CA ARG A 72 15.67 -8.70 0.31
C ARG A 72 15.62 -10.00 1.10
N GLU A 73 16.78 -10.58 1.39
CA GLU A 73 16.87 -11.86 2.08
C GLU A 73 16.62 -11.71 3.59
N GLU A 74 16.96 -10.57 4.19
CA GLU A 74 16.60 -10.25 5.57
C GLU A 74 15.08 -10.13 5.74
N ILE A 75 14.41 -9.36 4.87
CA ILE A 75 12.94 -9.24 4.88
C ILE A 75 12.30 -10.62 4.75
N ARG A 76 12.79 -11.46 3.84
CA ARG A 76 12.25 -12.80 3.63
C ARG A 76 12.45 -13.72 4.82
N SER A 77 13.62 -13.66 5.44
CA SER A 77 13.92 -14.42 6.65
C SER A 77 12.92 -14.07 7.75
N ALA A 78 12.69 -12.77 7.98
CA ALA A 78 11.71 -12.29 8.95
C ALA A 78 10.27 -12.71 8.60
N MET A 79 9.87 -12.61 7.33
CA MET A 79 8.55 -13.06 6.86
C MET A 79 8.32 -14.55 7.14
N VAL A 80 9.32 -15.40 6.87
CA VAL A 80 9.25 -16.84 7.11
C VAL A 80 9.23 -17.14 8.60
N ALA A 81 10.07 -16.47 9.40
CA ALA A 81 10.10 -16.63 10.86
C ALA A 81 8.75 -16.28 11.48
N SER A 82 8.16 -15.13 11.12
CA SER A 82 6.85 -14.71 11.66
C SER A 82 5.71 -15.63 11.22
N ALA A 83 5.76 -16.17 9.99
CA ALA A 83 4.81 -17.20 9.57
C ALA A 83 4.92 -18.47 10.43
N LEU A 84 6.14 -18.91 10.76
CA LEU A 84 6.39 -20.07 11.62
C LEU A 84 5.96 -19.83 13.07
N GLU A 85 6.18 -18.65 13.63
CA GLU A 85 5.69 -18.29 14.97
C GLU A 85 4.16 -18.41 15.04
N VAL A 86 3.46 -17.90 14.03
CA VAL A 86 2.00 -18.04 13.94
C VAL A 86 1.58 -19.50 13.80
N TRP A 87 2.30 -20.29 13.00
CA TRP A 87 2.02 -21.72 12.89
C TRP A 87 2.03 -22.38 14.27
N VAL A 88 3.11 -22.20 15.04
CA VAL A 88 3.25 -22.74 16.40
C VAL A 88 2.13 -22.22 17.31
N GLY A 89 1.85 -20.92 17.29
CA GLY A 89 0.81 -20.30 18.12
C GLY A 89 -0.62 -20.69 17.73
N THR A 90 -0.85 -21.18 16.51
CA THR A 90 -2.19 -21.60 16.06
C THR A 90 -2.55 -23.03 16.47
N SER A 91 -1.59 -23.82 16.94
CA SER A 91 -1.81 -25.19 17.44
C SER A 91 -2.92 -25.26 18.50
N ALA A 92 -3.10 -24.18 19.29
CA ALA A 92 -4.20 -24.01 20.22
C ALA A 92 -5.40 -23.30 19.59
N GLY A 93 -6.45 -24.06 19.26
CA GLY A 93 -7.81 -23.53 19.07
C GLY A 93 -8.11 -22.80 17.76
N VAL A 94 -7.17 -22.74 16.80
CA VAL A 94 -7.43 -22.16 15.47
C VAL A 94 -7.79 -23.27 14.48
N PRO A 95 -8.92 -23.18 13.77
CA PRO A 95 -9.25 -24.14 12.71
C PRO A 95 -8.20 -24.14 11.58
N PRO A 96 -7.80 -25.31 11.03
CA PRO A 96 -6.79 -25.44 9.98
C PRO A 96 -7.05 -24.52 8.77
N CYS A 97 -8.32 -24.31 8.42
CA CYS A 97 -8.76 -23.48 7.30
C CYS A 97 -8.37 -21.99 7.42
N HIS A 98 -8.01 -21.51 8.62
CA HIS A 98 -7.60 -20.12 8.86
C HIS A 98 -6.09 -19.94 9.07
N VAL A 99 -5.34 -21.01 9.28
CA VAL A 99 -3.94 -20.95 9.69
C VAL A 99 -3.08 -20.33 8.60
N ARG A 100 -3.23 -20.76 7.35
CA ARG A 100 -2.49 -20.21 6.20
C ARG A 100 -2.71 -18.70 6.07
N ASP A 101 -3.95 -18.23 6.16
CA ASP A 101 -4.27 -16.81 6.00
C ASP A 101 -3.65 -15.99 7.15
N ARG A 102 -3.62 -16.54 8.38
CA ARG A 102 -2.92 -15.91 9.51
C ARG A 102 -1.41 -15.88 9.35
N MET A 103 -0.80 -16.97 8.88
CA MET A 103 0.64 -17.03 8.60
C MET A 103 1.06 -16.00 7.55
N VAL A 104 0.30 -15.92 6.44
CA VAL A 104 0.56 -14.94 5.37
C VAL A 104 0.35 -13.52 5.87
N LYS A 105 -0.70 -13.28 6.65
CA LYS A 105 -0.97 -11.97 7.25
C LYS A 105 0.17 -11.53 8.17
N ALA A 106 0.65 -12.38 9.07
CA ALA A 106 1.75 -12.06 9.97
C ALA A 106 3.08 -11.82 9.22
N ALA A 107 3.37 -12.64 8.22
CA ALA A 107 4.50 -12.42 7.33
C ALA A 107 4.42 -11.05 6.63
N PHE A 108 3.24 -10.64 6.18
CA PHE A 108 3.09 -9.32 5.56
C PHE A 108 3.23 -8.20 6.59
N GLU A 109 2.63 -8.34 7.77
CA GLU A 109 2.74 -7.37 8.86
C GLU A 109 4.19 -7.16 9.30
N VAL A 110 5.02 -8.20 9.39
CA VAL A 110 6.44 -8.03 9.72
C VAL A 110 7.21 -7.36 8.57
N ALA A 111 6.89 -7.68 7.32
CA ALA A 111 7.50 -6.99 6.17
C ALA A 111 7.18 -5.49 6.16
N PHE A 112 5.93 -5.12 6.48
CA PHE A 112 5.54 -3.71 6.65
C PHE A 112 6.19 -3.07 7.89
N ARG A 113 6.45 -3.84 8.95
CA ARG A 113 7.25 -3.35 10.09
C ARG A 113 8.68 -3.01 9.67
N TYR A 114 9.29 -3.73 8.72
CA TYR A 114 10.58 -3.33 8.14
C TYR A 114 10.50 -2.00 7.38
N CYS A 115 9.40 -1.72 6.67
CA CYS A 115 9.17 -0.37 6.12
C CYS A 115 9.18 0.69 7.23
N ASN A 116 8.45 0.43 8.32
CA ASN A 116 8.33 1.37 9.43
C ASN A 116 9.63 1.50 10.24
N ALA A 117 10.39 0.41 10.41
CA ALA A 117 11.64 0.35 11.17
C ALA A 117 12.81 0.94 10.38
N ALA A 118 12.89 0.74 9.05
CA ALA A 118 13.84 1.46 8.21
C ALA A 118 13.57 2.97 8.21
N THR A 119 12.29 3.36 8.30
CA THR A 119 11.88 4.77 8.49
C THR A 119 12.22 5.28 9.91
N SER A 120 12.15 4.42 10.93
CA SER A 120 12.43 4.76 12.34
C SER A 120 13.91 4.69 12.74
N SER A 121 14.72 3.88 12.07
CA SER A 121 16.16 3.68 12.34
C SER A 121 17.01 4.88 11.89
N ALA A 122 16.44 5.79 11.09
CA ALA A 122 17.02 7.11 10.85
C ALA A 122 16.89 8.04 12.07
N TYR A 123 16.18 7.63 13.13
CA TYR A 123 15.89 8.41 14.34
C TYR A 123 16.23 7.68 15.65
N SER A 124 17.39 7.01 15.71
CA SER A 124 17.99 6.68 17.00
C SER A 124 19.35 7.38 17.10
N MET A 125 19.34 8.53 17.76
CA MET A 125 20.51 9.15 18.37
C MET A 125 20.17 9.31 19.84
N ASP A 126 20.55 8.31 20.64
CA ASP A 126 20.77 8.53 22.06
C ASP A 126 22.00 9.45 22.20
N GLY A 127 21.84 10.52 22.98
CA GLY A 127 22.87 11.52 23.22
C GLY A 127 22.30 12.74 23.92
N GLU A 128 22.13 12.62 25.24
CA GLU A 128 21.85 13.71 26.17
C GLU A 128 22.83 14.88 25.99
N GLY A 129 22.35 16.12 26.05
CA GLY A 129 23.23 17.28 26.23
C GLY A 129 22.72 18.64 25.75
N LEU A 130 22.19 19.40 26.72
CA LEU A 130 22.35 20.86 26.91
C LEU A 130 21.80 21.88 25.88
N PHE A 131 20.85 22.68 26.37
CA PHE A 131 20.62 24.12 26.18
C PHE A 131 21.41 24.86 25.08
N PHE A 132 20.72 25.62 24.23
CA PHE A 132 20.63 27.09 24.30
C PHE A 132 19.67 27.62 23.23
N GLU A 133 18.67 28.38 23.67
CA GLU A 133 17.96 29.37 22.86
C GLU A 133 18.91 30.53 22.54
N PRO A 134 18.81 31.15 21.35
CA PRO A 134 18.41 32.57 21.41
C PRO A 134 17.45 33.02 20.30
N GLU A 135 16.65 33.97 20.74
CA GLU A 135 15.57 34.72 20.14
C GLU A 135 16.02 35.77 19.08
N ILE A 136 15.24 35.84 17.97
CA ILE A 136 14.87 36.99 17.07
C ILE A 136 15.97 37.77 16.29
N PRO A 137 15.67 38.55 15.21
CA PRO A 137 14.37 38.91 14.61
C PRO A 137 14.26 38.86 13.06
N ALA A 138 13.01 39.01 12.62
CA ALA A 138 12.52 39.14 11.25
C ALA A 138 13.38 40.02 10.33
N GLN A 139 13.69 39.50 9.15
CA GLN A 139 13.82 40.32 7.95
C GLN A 139 13.00 39.73 6.81
N VAL A 140 12.04 40.56 6.38
CA VAL A 140 11.27 40.46 5.16
C VAL A 140 12.25 40.39 3.98
N SER A 141 12.30 39.25 3.29
CA SER A 141 12.99 39.15 2.01
C SER A 141 12.13 38.38 1.03
N ALA A 142 11.71 39.09 -0.03
CA ALA A 142 10.99 38.54 -1.16
C ALA A 142 11.87 37.52 -1.89
N LEU A 143 11.69 36.22 -1.60
CA LEU A 143 12.36 35.15 -2.32
C LEU A 143 11.38 34.37 -3.19
N LYS A 144 11.43 34.77 -4.46
CA LYS A 144 10.94 34.09 -5.65
C LYS A 144 11.55 32.67 -5.71
N ALA A 145 10.69 31.66 -5.68
CA ALA A 145 10.85 30.30 -6.23
C ALA A 145 12.28 29.69 -6.27
N SER A 146 12.81 29.26 -5.12
CA SER A 146 13.78 28.14 -5.05
C SER A 146 14.12 27.78 -3.60
N SER A 147 13.15 27.30 -2.82
CA SER A 147 13.47 26.38 -1.72
C SER A 147 13.05 24.98 -2.18
N ILE A 148 13.97 24.30 -2.87
CA ILE A 148 13.87 22.85 -3.09
C ILE A 148 14.16 22.24 -1.72
N ILE A 149 13.19 22.32 -0.81
CA ILE A 149 13.28 21.58 0.45
C ILE A 149 13.23 20.12 0.00
N ASP A 150 14.33 19.39 0.18
CA ASP A 150 14.28 17.95 0.03
C ASP A 150 13.40 17.41 1.15
N VAL A 151 12.18 17.04 0.80
CA VAL A 151 11.19 16.51 1.75
C VAL A 151 11.74 15.28 2.46
N ASN A 152 12.65 14.54 1.82
CA ASN A 152 13.27 13.36 2.41
C ASN A 152 14.33 13.72 3.47
N SER A 153 14.74 14.99 3.55
CA SER A 153 15.67 15.51 4.57
C SER A 153 14.96 16.05 5.82
N ILE A 154 13.62 16.15 5.78
CA ILE A 154 12.82 16.69 6.88
C ILE A 154 12.68 15.63 7.96
N ARG A 155 13.07 16.01 9.19
CA ARG A 155 13.08 15.09 10.32
C ARG A 155 11.71 14.78 10.89
N ASP A 156 10.84 15.75 10.80
CA ASP A 156 9.47 15.66 11.26
C ASP A 156 8.59 15.06 10.14
N VAL A 157 8.07 13.86 10.40
CA VAL A 157 7.24 13.11 9.45
C VAL A 157 5.94 13.84 9.13
N ASP A 158 5.36 14.55 10.11
CA ASP A 158 4.12 15.28 9.95
C ASP A 158 4.32 16.51 9.07
N VAL A 159 5.43 17.24 9.29
CA VAL A 159 5.83 18.38 8.44
C VAL A 159 6.21 17.91 7.03
N ALA A 160 6.89 16.77 6.91
CA ALA A 160 7.22 16.20 5.61
C ALA A 160 5.96 15.82 4.82
N GLU A 161 4.98 15.17 5.45
CA GLU A 161 3.70 14.88 4.83
C GLU A 161 2.92 16.14 4.48
N GLN A 162 2.86 17.13 5.39
CA GLN A 162 2.21 18.41 5.10
C GLN A 162 2.81 19.07 3.85
N ILE A 163 4.13 19.17 3.75
CA ILE A 163 4.81 19.78 2.59
C ILE A 163 4.57 18.95 1.31
N ARG A 164 4.53 17.60 1.38
CA ARG A 164 4.16 16.76 0.23
C ARG A 164 2.77 17.10 -0.28
N VAL A 165 1.82 17.20 0.64
CA VAL A 165 0.42 17.41 0.33
C VAL A 165 0.16 18.86 -0.13
N GLU A 166 0.80 19.85 0.47
CA GLU A 166 0.79 21.24 -0.01
C GLU A 166 1.35 21.34 -1.44
N ARG A 167 2.45 20.63 -1.75
CA ARG A 167 2.97 20.57 -3.13
C ARG A 167 1.95 19.99 -4.10
N LEU A 168 1.21 18.96 -3.70
CA LEU A 168 0.15 18.38 -4.52
C LEU A 168 -0.98 19.41 -4.77
N GLY A 169 -1.35 20.19 -3.74
CA GLY A 169 -2.26 21.32 -3.87
C GLY A 169 -1.78 22.40 -4.84
N ALA A 170 -0.51 22.77 -4.75
CA ALA A 170 0.14 23.71 -5.67
C ALA A 170 0.13 23.20 -7.12
N LEU A 171 0.34 21.90 -7.34
CA LEU A 171 0.25 21.28 -8.66
C LEU A 171 -1.17 21.34 -9.24
N PHE A 172 -2.20 21.06 -8.44
CA PHE A 172 -3.58 21.20 -8.89
C PHE A 172 -3.95 22.63 -9.26
N GLN A 173 -3.44 23.61 -8.51
CA GLN A 173 -3.59 25.03 -8.84
C GLN A 173 -2.87 25.39 -10.14
N GLY A 174 -1.60 24.98 -10.31
CA GLY A 174 -0.84 25.23 -11.54
C GLY A 174 -1.42 24.55 -12.78
N ALA A 175 -2.08 23.41 -12.61
CA ALA A 175 -2.80 22.70 -13.66
C ALA A 175 -4.22 23.25 -13.93
N GLY A 176 -4.68 24.27 -13.19
CA GLY A 176 -6.01 24.85 -13.34
C GLY A 176 -7.16 23.89 -12.97
N CYS A 177 -6.87 22.84 -12.19
CA CYS A 177 -7.84 21.80 -11.82
C CYS A 177 -8.36 21.97 -10.39
N PHE A 178 -7.88 22.98 -9.67
CA PHE A 178 -8.16 23.12 -8.24
C PHE A 178 -9.63 23.34 -7.90
N ASP A 179 -10.42 24.00 -8.77
CA ASP A 179 -11.85 24.19 -8.53
C ASP A 179 -12.61 22.86 -8.47
N THR A 180 -12.16 21.83 -9.19
CA THR A 180 -12.72 20.47 -9.11
C THR A 180 -12.37 19.81 -7.77
N VAL A 181 -11.13 19.98 -7.32
CA VAL A 181 -10.65 19.47 -6.03
C VAL A 181 -11.40 20.15 -4.88
N ARG A 182 -11.60 21.47 -4.96
CA ARG A 182 -12.38 22.25 -3.99
C ARG A 182 -13.82 21.76 -3.91
N GLY A 183 -14.48 21.49 -5.04
CA GLY A 183 -15.83 20.91 -5.05
C GLY A 183 -15.90 19.55 -4.32
N PHE A 184 -14.90 18.70 -4.52
CA PHE A 184 -14.79 17.43 -3.78
C PHE A 184 -14.54 17.64 -2.27
N HIS A 185 -13.72 18.63 -1.89
CA HIS A 185 -13.51 18.97 -0.49
C HIS A 185 -14.80 19.48 0.18
N ASP A 186 -15.59 20.30 -0.51
CA ASP A 186 -16.87 20.81 0.00
C ASP A 186 -17.87 19.66 0.19
N GLU A 187 -17.88 18.68 -0.71
CA GLU A 187 -18.63 17.42 -0.56
C GLU A 187 -18.19 16.61 0.68
N LEU A 188 -16.88 16.48 0.90
CA LEU A 188 -16.31 15.82 2.08
C LEU A 188 -16.72 16.53 3.38
N ARG A 189 -16.58 17.85 3.45
CA ARG A 189 -16.99 18.67 4.62
C ARG A 189 -18.49 18.59 4.87
N ALA A 190 -19.30 18.52 3.81
CA ALA A 190 -20.74 18.33 3.91
C ALA A 190 -21.14 16.89 4.29
N GLY A 191 -20.18 15.97 4.49
CA GLY A 191 -20.44 14.56 4.78
C GLY A 191 -21.03 13.78 3.59
N ARG A 192 -21.06 14.38 2.40
CA ARG A 192 -21.61 13.81 1.17
C ARG A 192 -20.47 13.19 0.38
N ARG A 193 -20.13 11.92 0.66
CA ARG A 193 -19.15 11.18 -0.18
C ARG A 193 -19.83 10.72 -1.47
N SER A 194 -19.75 11.48 -2.56
CA SER A 194 -20.19 11.02 -3.88
C SER A 194 -19.16 10.09 -4.50
N GLY A 195 -19.58 8.90 -4.93
CA GLY A 195 -18.73 7.92 -5.60
C GLY A 195 -18.23 6.80 -4.69
N SER A 196 -17.86 5.68 -5.31
CA SER A 196 -17.58 4.35 -4.72
C SER A 196 -16.41 4.31 -3.71
N VAL A 197 -16.51 5.06 -2.61
CA VAL A 197 -15.51 5.11 -1.55
C VAL A 197 -15.93 4.13 -0.46
N SER A 198 -15.31 2.96 -0.49
CA SER A 198 -15.39 1.96 0.57
C SER A 198 -15.06 2.58 1.93
N ARG A 199 -16.03 2.47 2.85
CA ARG A 199 -15.94 2.44 4.32
C ARG A 199 -14.86 3.31 4.97
N ALA A 200 -15.34 4.27 5.76
CA ALA A 200 -14.68 4.85 6.91
C ALA A 200 -13.57 3.96 7.48
N ARG A 201 -12.31 4.37 7.26
CA ARG A 201 -11.26 3.96 8.17
C ARG A 201 -11.48 4.76 9.45
N LYS A 202 -11.77 4.07 10.56
CA LYS A 202 -11.63 4.67 11.88
C LYS A 202 -10.19 5.16 11.98
N SER A 203 -10.06 6.46 12.14
CA SER A 203 -8.85 7.27 12.21
C SER A 203 -8.00 7.07 13.47
N SER A 204 -8.21 5.97 14.19
CA SER A 204 -7.41 5.64 15.37
C SER A 204 -5.98 5.32 14.93
N GLY A 205 -5.13 6.36 14.87
CA GLY A 205 -3.71 6.26 14.55
C GLY A 205 -3.17 7.24 13.51
N LEU A 206 -3.98 8.16 12.95
CA LEU A 206 -3.52 9.19 11.99
C LEU A 206 -3.66 10.63 12.54
N SER A 207 -3.88 10.78 13.85
CA SER A 207 -3.99 12.09 14.49
C SER A 207 -2.63 12.78 14.54
N ARG A 208 -2.38 13.71 13.61
CA ARG A 208 -1.40 14.77 13.80
C ARG A 208 -1.88 15.67 14.93
N SER A 209 -0.97 16.09 15.81
CA SER A 209 -1.29 16.93 16.98
C SER A 209 -1.96 18.27 16.62
N LEU A 210 -1.85 18.73 15.37
CA LEU A 210 -2.39 20.00 14.87
C LEU A 210 -3.69 19.90 14.05
N ILE A 211 -4.17 18.70 13.69
CA ILE A 211 -5.29 18.56 12.73
C ILE A 211 -6.51 17.92 13.43
N SER A 212 -7.55 18.74 13.60
CA SER A 212 -8.70 18.45 14.48
C SER A 212 -9.77 17.51 13.88
N ASP A 213 -9.83 17.32 12.56
CA ASP A 213 -10.91 16.52 11.95
C ASP A 213 -10.39 15.36 11.09
N SER A 214 -10.38 14.19 11.72
CA SER A 214 -9.93 12.96 11.08
C SER A 214 -10.79 12.44 9.92
N ASN A 215 -11.98 13.03 9.68
CA ASN A 215 -12.86 12.65 8.56
C ASN A 215 -12.47 13.29 7.23
N LEU A 216 -11.55 14.26 7.25
CA LEU A 216 -11.09 15.00 6.08
C LEU A 216 -9.85 14.38 5.41
N TYR A 217 -9.45 13.18 5.84
CA TYR A 217 -8.47 12.38 5.13
C TYR A 217 -9.11 11.57 3.99
N TYR A 218 -8.45 11.57 2.83
CA TYR A 218 -8.84 10.77 1.67
C TYR A 218 -7.60 10.26 0.91
N TYR A 219 -7.78 9.26 0.04
CA TYR A 219 -6.70 8.77 -0.81
C TYR A 219 -6.59 9.66 -2.04
N ALA A 220 -5.37 9.94 -2.52
CA ALA A 220 -5.20 10.71 -3.76
C ALA A 220 -6.00 10.12 -4.94
N SER A 221 -6.19 8.79 -5.00
CA SER A 221 -7.05 8.13 -5.99
C SER A 221 -8.54 8.49 -5.91
N ASP A 222 -9.04 8.97 -4.76
CA ASP A 222 -10.44 9.39 -4.58
C ASP A 222 -10.78 10.66 -5.38
N LEU A 223 -9.78 11.46 -5.78
CA LEU A 223 -9.95 12.62 -6.67
C LEU A 223 -10.21 12.23 -8.13
N TYR A 224 -9.96 10.97 -8.48
CA TYR A 224 -10.09 10.49 -9.84
C TYR A 224 -11.34 9.59 -9.99
N PRO A 225 -11.89 9.45 -11.20
CA PRO A 225 -12.93 8.47 -11.45
C PRO A 225 -12.46 7.06 -11.04
N SER A 226 -13.32 6.26 -10.40
CA SER A 226 -12.94 4.90 -9.97
C SER A 226 -12.53 3.99 -11.15
N TYR A 227 -13.08 4.26 -12.33
CA TYR A 227 -12.79 3.54 -13.56
C TYR A 227 -12.72 4.47 -14.77
N ILE A 228 -11.83 4.15 -15.71
CA ILE A 228 -11.73 4.78 -17.03
C ILE A 228 -11.88 3.73 -18.13
N GLY A 229 -12.10 4.17 -19.37
CA GLY A 229 -12.15 3.27 -20.52
C GLY A 229 -10.77 2.73 -20.89
N LEU A 230 -10.77 1.64 -21.66
CA LEU A 230 -9.53 1.01 -22.13
C LEU A 230 -8.71 1.91 -23.04
N ARG A 231 -9.36 2.76 -23.84
CA ARG A 231 -8.68 3.71 -24.72
C ARG A 231 -7.83 4.68 -23.91
N GLU A 232 -8.41 5.28 -22.88
CA GLU A 232 -7.73 6.22 -21.99
C GLU A 232 -6.61 5.52 -21.21
N ALA A 233 -6.88 4.30 -20.71
CA ALA A 233 -5.87 3.50 -20.05
C ALA A 233 -4.69 3.15 -20.99
N ALA A 234 -4.96 2.82 -22.24
CA ALA A 234 -3.93 2.51 -23.23
C ALA A 234 -3.03 3.71 -23.53
N VAL A 235 -3.62 4.91 -23.64
CA VAL A 235 -2.87 6.17 -23.78
C VAL A 235 -1.93 6.38 -22.59
N VAL A 236 -2.44 6.25 -21.36
CA VAL A 236 -1.59 6.37 -20.16
C VAL A 236 -0.49 5.32 -20.17
N MET A 237 -0.81 4.07 -20.53
CA MET A 237 0.16 2.98 -20.63
C MET A 237 1.19 3.16 -21.75
N GLY A 238 0.99 4.09 -22.69
CA GLY A 238 1.89 4.32 -23.82
C GLY A 238 1.79 3.23 -24.90
N ILE A 239 0.63 2.59 -25.04
CA ILE A 239 0.38 1.53 -26.03
C ILE A 239 -0.84 1.84 -26.90
N ALA A 240 -0.88 1.24 -28.09
CA ALA A 240 -2.08 1.31 -28.93
C ALA A 240 -3.27 0.57 -28.27
N GLU A 241 -4.48 1.10 -28.42
CA GLU A 241 -5.72 0.47 -27.90
C GLU A 241 -5.90 -0.96 -28.42
N SER A 242 -5.55 -1.21 -29.69
CA SER A 242 -5.57 -2.55 -30.29
C SER A 242 -4.59 -3.52 -29.60
N ALA A 243 -3.43 -3.04 -29.16
CA ALA A 243 -2.47 -3.82 -28.39
C ALA A 243 -3.00 -4.12 -26.98
N ALA A 244 -3.64 -3.14 -26.33
CA ALA A 244 -4.32 -3.33 -25.05
C ALA A 244 -5.41 -4.41 -25.14
N HIS A 245 -6.23 -4.39 -26.20
CA HIS A 245 -7.22 -5.43 -26.47
C HIS A 245 -6.59 -6.82 -26.69
N ARG A 246 -5.45 -6.92 -27.38
CA ARG A 246 -4.72 -8.18 -27.56
C ARG A 246 -4.22 -8.73 -26.22
N LEU A 247 -3.63 -7.88 -25.38
CA LEU A 247 -3.17 -8.27 -24.05
C LEU A 247 -4.31 -8.77 -23.16
N ILE A 248 -5.47 -8.10 -23.20
CA ILE A 248 -6.65 -8.56 -22.45
C ILE A 248 -7.13 -9.93 -22.94
N ARG A 249 -7.25 -10.13 -24.26
CA ARG A 249 -7.68 -11.43 -24.82
C ARG A 249 -6.69 -12.55 -24.52
N ALA A 250 -5.40 -12.23 -24.47
CA ALA A 250 -4.34 -13.17 -24.10
C ALA A 250 -4.24 -13.41 -22.58
N GLY A 251 -5.01 -12.70 -21.74
CA GLY A 251 -4.89 -12.77 -20.29
C GLY A 251 -3.57 -12.20 -19.73
N GLN A 252 -2.87 -11.38 -20.50
CA GLN A 252 -1.55 -10.81 -20.19
C GLN A 252 -1.61 -9.33 -19.82
N PHE A 253 -2.81 -8.76 -19.69
CA PHE A 253 -2.96 -7.37 -19.29
C PHE A 253 -2.52 -7.18 -17.82
N PRO A 254 -1.77 -6.12 -17.48
CA PRO A 254 -1.03 -6.03 -16.22
C PRO A 254 -1.88 -5.87 -14.96
N PHE A 255 -3.18 -5.57 -15.09
CA PHE A 255 -4.10 -5.46 -13.97
C PHE A 255 -5.52 -5.88 -14.36
N PRO A 256 -6.41 -6.18 -13.39
CA PRO A 256 -7.77 -6.62 -13.66
C PRO A 256 -8.55 -5.60 -14.51
N VAL A 257 -9.26 -6.11 -15.53
CA VAL A 257 -10.11 -5.30 -16.41
C VAL A 257 -11.54 -5.79 -16.31
N ALA A 258 -12.47 -4.86 -16.06
CA ALA A 258 -13.89 -5.15 -16.04
C ALA A 258 -14.47 -5.00 -17.45
N ARG A 259 -15.30 -5.95 -17.89
CA ARG A 259 -16.04 -5.81 -19.13
C ARG A 259 -17.37 -5.10 -18.85
N ALA A 260 -17.60 -3.95 -19.48
CA ALA A 260 -18.84 -3.19 -19.39
C ALA A 260 -19.51 -3.19 -20.78
N GLY A 261 -20.35 -4.18 -21.04
CA GLY A 261 -20.97 -4.38 -22.35
C GLY A 261 -19.95 -4.69 -23.44
N ARG A 262 -19.82 -3.79 -24.43
CA ARG A 262 -18.87 -3.91 -25.55
C ARG A 262 -17.50 -3.28 -25.28
N SER A 263 -17.35 -2.53 -24.18
CA SER A 263 -16.10 -1.87 -23.82
C SER A 263 -15.47 -2.48 -22.57
N TYR A 264 -14.18 -2.18 -22.40
CA TYR A 264 -13.42 -2.56 -21.22
C TYR A 264 -13.20 -1.32 -20.34
N LYS A 265 -13.31 -1.52 -19.03
CA LYS A 265 -13.04 -0.53 -18.01
C LYS A 265 -11.87 -0.96 -17.14
N VAL A 266 -11.02 0.01 -16.84
CA VAL A 266 -9.79 -0.14 -16.05
C VAL A 266 -9.94 0.66 -14.77
N SER A 267 -9.54 0.08 -13.64
CA SER A 267 -9.46 0.82 -12.37
C SER A 267 -8.35 1.87 -12.43
N VAL A 268 -8.66 3.12 -12.10
CA VAL A 268 -7.65 4.20 -12.05
C VAL A 268 -6.62 3.91 -10.97
N ARG A 269 -7.04 3.38 -9.82
CA ARG A 269 -6.12 2.99 -8.75
C ARG A 269 -5.10 1.95 -9.21
N ALA A 270 -5.52 0.96 -9.99
CA ALA A 270 -4.61 -0.03 -10.56
C ALA A 270 -3.66 0.57 -11.61
N LEU A 271 -4.15 1.55 -12.37
CA LEU A 271 -3.34 2.27 -13.36
C LEU A 271 -2.30 3.20 -12.72
N MET A 272 -2.66 3.90 -11.63
CA MET A 272 -1.72 4.68 -10.82
C MET A 272 -0.61 3.79 -10.28
N HIS A 273 -0.98 2.63 -9.71
CA HIS A 273 0.00 1.66 -9.22
C HIS A 273 0.91 1.13 -10.32
N PHE A 274 0.38 0.86 -11.52
CA PHE A 274 1.17 0.47 -12.70
C PHE A 274 2.16 1.56 -13.15
N LYS A 275 1.84 2.83 -12.91
CA LYS A 275 2.70 3.98 -13.22
C LYS A 275 3.63 4.39 -12.08
N ASP A 276 3.70 3.56 -11.03
CA ASP A 276 4.44 3.87 -9.81
C ASP A 276 4.02 5.22 -9.18
N ILE A 277 2.77 5.64 -9.40
CA ILE A 277 2.18 6.83 -8.77
C ILE A 277 1.62 6.38 -7.40
N PRO A 278 2.14 6.93 -6.29
CA PRO A 278 1.68 6.56 -4.96
C PRO A 278 0.25 7.03 -4.70
N ASP A 279 -0.53 6.17 -4.08
CA ASP A 279 -1.88 6.46 -3.61
C ASP A 279 -1.83 6.94 -2.16
N ALA A 280 -1.28 8.15 -1.96
CA ALA A 280 -1.04 8.72 -0.64
C ALA A 280 -2.35 9.10 0.06
N ILE A 281 -2.35 9.04 1.39
CA ILE A 281 -3.43 9.59 2.21
C ILE A 281 -3.14 11.07 2.42
N VAL A 282 -4.09 11.93 2.08
CA VAL A 282 -3.94 13.39 2.11
C VAL A 282 -5.03 14.02 2.96
N HIS A 283 -4.72 15.19 3.54
CA HIS A 283 -5.68 16.00 4.26
C HIS A 283 -6.15 17.18 3.41
N VAL A 284 -7.44 17.50 3.49
CA VAL A 284 -8.07 18.62 2.76
C VAL A 284 -7.32 19.95 2.96
N ASP A 285 -7.01 20.30 4.21
CA ASP A 285 -6.43 21.60 4.54
C ASP A 285 -5.01 21.77 3.97
N ASP A 286 -4.19 20.72 3.98
CA ASP A 286 -2.84 20.77 3.42
C ASP A 286 -2.88 21.02 1.89
N ILE A 287 -3.81 20.34 1.19
CA ILE A 287 -4.02 20.54 -0.25
C ILE A 287 -4.46 21.99 -0.53
N GLU A 288 -5.37 22.52 0.27
CA GLU A 288 -5.86 23.90 0.13
C GLU A 288 -4.77 24.93 0.43
N ASN A 289 -4.00 24.75 1.51
CA ASN A 289 -2.89 25.62 1.88
C ASN A 289 -1.87 25.74 0.73
N GLY A 290 -1.50 24.60 0.13
CA GLY A 290 -0.60 24.56 -1.01
C GLY A 290 -1.14 25.26 -2.25
N SER A 291 -2.44 25.09 -2.54
CA SER A 291 -3.10 25.77 -3.66
C SER A 291 -3.15 27.28 -3.49
N LEU A 292 -3.44 27.75 -2.27
CA LEU A 292 -3.51 29.18 -1.94
C LEU A 292 -2.14 29.83 -2.10
N HIS A 293 -1.09 29.16 -1.63
CA HIS A 293 0.29 29.56 -1.82
C HIS A 293 0.66 29.70 -3.30
N ALA A 294 0.30 28.71 -4.13
CA ALA A 294 0.59 28.73 -5.56
C ALA A 294 -0.26 29.73 -6.35
N GLY A 295 -1.48 29.99 -5.89
CA GLY A 295 -2.43 30.93 -6.51
C GLY A 295 -2.15 32.40 -6.23
N GLY A 296 -1.14 32.71 -5.40
CA GLY A 296 -0.80 34.08 -5.02
C GLY A 296 -1.77 34.72 -4.02
N SER A 297 -2.69 33.94 -3.45
CA SER A 297 -3.58 34.36 -2.37
C SER A 297 -2.93 34.07 -1.02
N ALA A 298 -1.75 34.64 -0.77
CA ALA A 298 -1.21 34.74 0.58
C ALA A 298 -1.87 35.94 1.26
N ARG A 299 -2.62 35.70 2.34
CA ARG A 299 -2.93 36.74 3.33
C ARG A 299 -1.77 36.86 4.31
#